data_AF-A0AAV2YP30-F1
#
_entry.id   AF-A0AAV2YP30-F1
#
_cell.length_a   1.000
_cell.length_b   1.000
_cell.length_c   1.000
_cell.angle_alpha   90.00
_cell.angle_beta   90.00
_cell.angle_gamma   90.00
#
_symmetry.space_group_name_H-M   'P 1'
#
loop_
_entity.id
_entity.type
_entity.pdbx_description
1 polymer ?
#
loop_
_entity_poly.entity_id
_entity_poly.type
_entity_poly.pdbx_seq_one_letter_code
_entity_poly.pdbx_strand_id
1 'polypeptide(L)'
;MKFDNVQIHEVIEILRNSHPPGNTVCNEFGCSTVKEACDGDRATFKHQRIFSKVKLATTSPVVESNMLVFFREQDSEGRAVFVADSIDKDELYPYDTDKNIRMDTSFGWMFEPFIDSKGVQCVIMRRFVLSRCHMHQSRMSKDAKEVLLTKLSQVFEARLQRFVDLFQSRGLPPVL
;
A
#
# COMPACT_ATOMS: atom_id res chain seq x y z
N MET A 1 5.04 -8.08 -14.18
CA MET A 1 6.38 -8.37 -13.63
C MET A 1 6.54 -9.87 -13.49
N LYS A 2 7.72 -10.43 -13.75
CA LYS A 2 8.00 -11.88 -13.74
C LYS A 2 9.15 -12.15 -12.76
N PHE A 3 9.01 -13.15 -11.90
CA PHE A 3 10.04 -13.59 -10.96
C PHE A 3 10.42 -15.03 -11.27
N ASP A 4 11.66 -15.27 -11.68
CA ASP A 4 12.13 -16.59 -12.10
C ASP A 4 12.63 -17.40 -10.89
N ASN A 5 12.26 -18.68 -10.81
CA ASN A 5 12.65 -19.61 -9.75
C ASN A 5 12.25 -19.17 -8.33
N VAL A 6 11.13 -18.45 -8.21
CA VAL A 6 10.58 -17.98 -6.92
C VAL A 6 9.20 -18.59 -6.72
N GLN A 7 8.85 -18.92 -5.49
CA GLN A 7 7.51 -19.31 -5.10
C GLN A 7 6.66 -18.10 -4.66
N ILE A 8 5.35 -18.17 -4.87
CA ILE A 8 4.44 -17.06 -4.54
C ILE A 8 4.53 -16.64 -3.07
N HIS A 9 4.70 -17.59 -2.15
CA HIS A 9 4.83 -17.29 -0.72
C HIS A 9 6.06 -16.42 -0.40
N GLU A 10 7.17 -16.59 -1.11
CA GLU A 10 8.39 -15.80 -0.92
C GLU A 10 8.17 -14.35 -1.37
N VAL A 11 7.50 -14.17 -2.51
CA VAL A 11 7.11 -12.84 -3.03
C VAL A 11 6.17 -12.15 -2.04
N ILE A 12 5.18 -12.87 -1.50
CA ILE A 12 4.24 -12.35 -0.50
C ILE A 12 4.94 -11.95 0.80
N GLU A 13 5.88 -12.75 1.27
CA GLU A 13 6.62 -12.45 2.50
C GLU A 13 7.43 -11.16 2.36
N ILE A 14 8.11 -10.99 1.22
CA ILE A 14 8.85 -9.76 0.89
C ILE A 14 7.90 -8.56 0.86
N LEU A 15 6.73 -8.71 0.23
CA LEU A 15 5.74 -7.65 0.14
C LEU A 15 5.19 -7.23 1.50
N ARG A 16 4.84 -8.19 2.36
CA ARG A 16 4.40 -7.93 3.73
C ARG A 16 5.46 -7.20 4.55
N ASN A 17 6.75 -7.47 4.29
CA ASN A 17 7.87 -6.80 4.95
C ASN A 17 8.21 -5.43 4.34
N SER A 18 7.93 -5.24 3.05
CA SER A 18 8.09 -3.95 2.34
C SER A 18 6.99 -2.94 2.70
N HIS A 19 5.80 -3.44 2.99
CA HIS A 19 4.64 -2.70 3.43
C HIS A 19 4.28 -3.18 4.83
N PRO A 20 5.04 -2.80 5.89
CA PRO A 20 4.63 -3.11 7.23
C PRO A 20 3.17 -2.64 7.38
N PRO A 21 2.32 -3.34 8.15
CA PRO A 21 0.86 -3.18 8.08
C PRO A 21 0.31 -1.83 8.58
N GLY A 22 1.11 -0.75 8.63
CA GLY A 22 0.68 0.63 8.77
C GLY A 22 1.21 1.41 7.57
N ASN A 23 0.40 2.31 7.02
CA ASN A 23 0.81 3.14 5.89
C ASN A 23 2.15 3.83 6.22
N THR A 24 3.24 3.46 5.55
CA THR A 24 4.61 3.90 5.87
C THR A 24 4.81 5.38 5.60
N VAL A 25 3.98 5.98 4.73
CA VAL A 25 3.83 7.44 4.59
C VAL A 25 3.51 8.09 5.93
N CYS A 26 2.95 7.36 6.88
CA CYS A 26 2.61 7.86 8.20
C CYS A 26 3.76 7.58 9.19
N ASN A 27 4.33 6.37 9.18
CA ASN A 27 5.42 6.04 10.09
C ASN A 27 6.69 6.88 9.87
N GLU A 28 7.00 7.26 8.63
CA GLU A 28 8.13 8.14 8.28
C GLU A 28 7.92 9.61 8.72
N PHE A 29 6.70 9.97 9.15
CA PHE A 29 6.31 11.32 9.56
C PHE A 29 5.77 11.40 11.01
N GLY A 30 6.07 10.40 11.85
CA GLY A 30 5.74 10.43 13.28
C GLY A 30 4.25 10.27 13.61
N CYS A 31 3.56 9.36 12.91
CA CYS A 31 2.10 9.25 12.97
C CYS A 31 1.54 8.31 14.02
N SER A 32 0.25 8.54 14.34
CA SER A 32 -0.60 7.54 14.96
C SER A 32 -1.27 6.71 13.86
N THR A 33 -1.07 5.39 13.90
CA THR A 33 -1.76 4.42 13.04
C THR A 33 -2.55 3.48 13.93
N VAL A 34 -3.86 3.39 13.67
CA VAL A 34 -4.74 2.42 14.31
C VAL A 34 -5.00 1.28 13.33
N LYS A 35 -4.87 0.05 13.81
CA LYS A 35 -5.11 -1.17 13.02
C LYS A 35 -6.17 -1.98 13.71
N GLU A 36 -7.18 -2.35 12.95
CA GLU A 36 -8.22 -3.25 13.41
C GLU A 36 -8.21 -4.45 12.46
N ALA A 37 -7.80 -5.59 12.99
CA ALA A 37 -7.97 -6.85 12.27
C ALA A 37 -9.44 -7.24 12.40
N CYS A 38 -10.04 -7.62 11.28
CA CYS A 38 -11.34 -8.24 11.28
C CYS A 38 -11.19 -9.69 10.83
N ASP A 39 -12.05 -10.56 11.34
CA ASP A 39 -11.90 -12.01 11.25
C ASP A 39 -11.84 -12.53 9.81
N GLY A 40 -11.13 -13.64 9.61
CA GLY A 40 -11.09 -14.37 8.35
C GLY A 40 -10.31 -15.68 8.47
N ASP A 41 -10.86 -16.76 7.91
CA ASP A 41 -10.19 -18.05 7.83
C ASP A 41 -9.19 -18.07 6.65
N ARG A 42 -8.15 -18.92 6.72
CA ARG A 42 -7.14 -19.11 5.66
C ARG A 42 -7.77 -19.48 4.31
N ALA A 43 -8.96 -20.08 4.30
CA ALA A 43 -9.70 -20.44 3.09
C ALA A 43 -10.47 -19.27 2.43
N THR A 44 -10.55 -18.11 3.10
CA THR A 44 -11.34 -16.94 2.67
C THR A 44 -10.48 -15.68 2.54
N PHE A 45 -11.05 -14.61 1.99
CA PHE A 45 -10.40 -13.31 2.07
C PHE A 45 -10.34 -12.86 3.52
N LYS A 46 -9.14 -12.65 4.03
CA LYS A 46 -8.92 -11.96 5.29
C LYS A 46 -8.98 -10.46 5.03
N HIS A 47 -9.48 -9.69 5.99
CA HIS A 47 -9.48 -8.25 5.86
C HIS A 47 -8.93 -7.52 7.08
N GLN A 48 -8.26 -6.39 6.81
CA GLN A 48 -7.67 -5.55 7.84
C GLN A 48 -8.02 -4.10 7.53
N ARG A 49 -8.44 -3.38 8.56
CA ARG A 49 -8.57 -1.94 8.50
C ARG A 49 -7.28 -1.25 8.93
N ILE A 50 -6.91 -0.20 8.20
CA ILE A 50 -5.79 0.66 8.55
C ILE A 50 -6.26 2.11 8.50
N PHE A 51 -6.18 2.78 9.65
CA PHE A 51 -6.42 4.20 9.77
C PHE A 51 -5.15 4.92 10.21
N SER A 52 -4.83 6.05 9.56
CA SER A 52 -3.63 6.82 9.87
C SER A 52 -3.89 8.33 9.79
N LYS A 53 -3.27 9.07 10.72
CA LYS A 53 -3.22 10.55 10.69
C LYS A 53 -1.78 11.05 10.70
N VAL A 54 -1.44 11.93 9.76
CA VAL A 54 -0.10 12.48 9.56
C VAL A 54 -0.07 13.97 9.67
N LYS A 55 0.84 14.52 10.47
CA LYS A 55 1.12 15.95 10.46
C LYS A 55 2.48 16.20 9.81
N LEU A 56 2.48 16.69 8.57
CA LEU A 56 3.70 16.82 7.76
C LEU A 56 4.67 17.93 8.24
N ALA A 57 4.16 18.92 8.98
CA ALA A 57 4.90 19.95 9.71
C ALA A 57 3.98 20.63 10.73
N THR A 58 4.53 21.39 11.68
CA THR A 58 3.77 22.06 12.76
C THR A 58 2.61 22.94 12.24
N THR A 59 2.79 23.56 11.07
CA THR A 59 1.82 24.43 10.41
C THR A 59 1.06 23.75 9.26
N SER A 60 1.39 22.50 8.93
CA SER A 60 0.72 21.77 7.86
C SER A 60 -0.61 21.19 8.33
N PRO A 61 -1.60 21.11 7.43
CA PRO A 61 -2.81 20.35 7.69
C PRO A 61 -2.48 18.87 7.94
N VAL A 62 -3.33 18.21 8.72
CA VAL A 62 -3.20 16.77 8.98
C VAL A 62 -3.70 16.01 7.75
N VAL A 63 -2.94 15.03 7.29
CA VAL A 63 -3.35 14.08 6.24
C VAL A 63 -3.94 12.85 6.91
N GLU A 64 -5.18 12.51 6.56
CA GLU A 64 -5.88 11.33 7.04
C GLU A 64 -6.04 10.30 5.92
N SER A 65 -5.84 9.03 6.26
CA SER A 65 -6.09 7.92 5.35
C SER A 65 -6.79 6.80 6.09
N ASN A 66 -7.84 6.24 5.49
CA ASN A 66 -8.51 5.03 5.98
C ASN A 66 -8.68 4.06 4.82
N MET A 67 -8.34 2.81 5.05
CA MET A 67 -8.41 1.78 4.03
C MET A 67 -8.80 0.43 4.59
N LEU A 68 -9.49 -0.33 3.76
CA LEU A 68 -9.78 -1.74 3.96
C LEU A 68 -8.90 -2.56 3.03
N VAL A 69 -8.11 -3.44 3.62
CA VAL A 69 -7.23 -4.36 2.91
C VAL A 69 -7.91 -5.72 2.87
N PHE A 70 -8.06 -6.30 1.69
CA PHE A 70 -8.45 -7.68 1.46
C PHE A 70 -7.25 -8.47 0.96
N PHE A 71 -7.04 -9.67 1.50
CA PHE A 71 -5.98 -10.53 1.01
C PHE A 71 -6.36 -12.01 1.03
N ARG A 72 -5.81 -12.73 0.06
CA ARG A 72 -5.87 -14.18 -0.07
C ARG A 72 -4.47 -14.68 -0.41
N GLU A 73 -3.88 -15.43 0.52
CA GLU A 73 -2.47 -15.85 0.46
C GLU A 73 -2.19 -16.82 -0.69
N GLN A 74 -3.00 -17.86 -0.88
CA GLN A 74 -2.91 -18.75 -2.04
C GLN A 74 -4.22 -19.52 -2.23
N ASP A 75 -4.74 -19.58 -3.46
CA ASP A 75 -5.90 -20.42 -3.81
C ASP A 75 -5.48 -21.82 -4.31
N SER A 76 -6.46 -22.66 -4.65
CA SER A 76 -6.23 -24.02 -5.15
C SER A 76 -5.45 -24.09 -6.47
N GLU A 77 -5.41 -22.99 -7.24
CA GLU A 77 -4.65 -22.88 -8.48
C GLU A 77 -3.27 -22.22 -8.23
N GLY A 78 -2.92 -21.98 -6.97
CA GLY A 78 -1.67 -21.39 -6.58
C GLY A 78 -1.65 -19.86 -6.66
N ARG A 79 -2.75 -19.17 -6.95
CA ARG A 79 -2.80 -17.71 -7.14
C ARG A 79 -2.99 -16.96 -5.83
N ALA A 80 -2.44 -15.75 -5.75
CA ALA A 80 -2.61 -14.89 -4.58
C ALA A 80 -3.08 -13.49 -4.97
N VAL A 81 -3.83 -12.84 -4.08
CA VAL A 81 -4.39 -11.51 -4.32
C VAL A 81 -4.29 -10.68 -3.05
N PHE A 82 -3.82 -9.44 -3.20
CA PHE A 82 -3.84 -8.39 -2.18
C PHE A 82 -4.50 -7.18 -2.81
N VAL A 83 -5.58 -6.68 -2.25
CA VAL A 83 -6.24 -5.46 -2.72
C VAL A 83 -6.52 -4.60 -1.52
N ALA A 84 -6.36 -3.30 -1.66
CA ALA A 84 -6.83 -2.35 -0.67
C ALA A 84 -7.54 -1.20 -1.36
N ASP A 85 -8.56 -0.68 -0.71
CA ASP A 85 -9.25 0.51 -1.15
C ASP A 85 -9.62 1.40 0.03
N SER A 86 -9.79 2.69 -0.26
CA SER A 86 -10.16 3.67 0.74
C SER A 86 -11.63 3.59 1.10
N ILE A 87 -11.92 3.88 2.37
CA ILE A 87 -13.29 3.87 2.88
C ILE A 87 -13.91 5.24 2.59
N ASP A 88 -14.95 5.28 1.76
CA ASP A 88 -15.53 6.58 1.35
C ASP A 88 -16.30 7.28 2.47
N LYS A 89 -17.06 6.50 3.25
CA LYS A 89 -17.82 6.95 4.40
C LYS A 89 -17.52 6.02 5.55
N ASP A 90 -17.11 6.64 6.64
CA ASP A 90 -16.64 5.91 7.80
C ASP A 90 -17.42 6.33 9.04
N GLU A 91 -18.19 5.41 9.60
CA GLU A 91 -18.95 5.64 10.83
C GLU A 91 -18.07 5.45 12.08
N LEU A 92 -16.99 4.68 11.99
CA LEU A 92 -16.10 4.37 13.11
C LEU A 92 -14.99 5.43 13.28
N TYR A 93 -14.42 5.90 12.17
CA TYR A 93 -13.50 7.05 12.15
C TYR A 93 -13.94 8.09 11.11
N PRO A 94 -15.00 8.88 11.40
CA PRO A 94 -15.48 9.89 10.48
C PRO A 94 -14.37 10.85 10.07
N TYR A 95 -14.24 11.07 8.76
CA TYR A 95 -13.28 12.04 8.22
C TYR A 95 -13.64 13.45 8.69
N ASP A 96 -12.68 14.14 9.32
CA ASP A 96 -12.80 15.58 9.57
C ASP A 96 -12.37 16.31 8.30
N THR A 97 -13.25 16.26 7.29
CA THR A 97 -13.05 16.90 5.98
C THR A 97 -12.89 18.41 6.08
N ASP A 98 -13.23 19.00 7.23
CA ASP A 98 -13.05 20.41 7.49
C ASP A 98 -11.62 20.76 7.93
N LYS A 99 -10.99 19.93 8.76
CA LYS A 99 -9.64 20.24 9.26
C LYS A 99 -8.53 19.54 8.49
N ASN A 100 -8.84 18.42 7.85
CA ASN A 100 -7.83 17.47 7.41
C ASN A 100 -7.89 17.22 5.89
N ILE A 101 -6.73 16.92 5.31
CA ILE A 101 -6.61 16.45 3.93
C ILE A 101 -6.91 14.96 3.94
N ARG A 102 -7.90 14.53 3.16
CA ARG A 102 -8.17 13.11 2.98
C ARG A 102 -7.30 12.56 1.84
N MET A 103 -6.53 11.52 2.13
CA MET A 103 -5.74 10.78 1.16
C MET A 103 -6.33 9.40 0.96
N ASP A 104 -6.84 9.19 -0.25
CA ASP A 104 -7.34 7.90 -0.69
C ASP A 104 -6.27 7.17 -1.48
N THR A 105 -6.10 5.89 -1.22
CA THR A 105 -5.19 5.03 -1.98
C THR A 105 -5.85 3.68 -2.20
N SER A 106 -6.08 3.39 -3.47
CA SER A 106 -6.49 2.07 -3.95
C SER A 106 -5.25 1.38 -4.51
N PHE A 107 -4.97 0.16 -4.11
CA PHE A 107 -3.89 -0.63 -4.71
C PHE A 107 -4.29 -2.08 -4.81
N GLY A 108 -3.64 -2.80 -5.71
CA GLY A 108 -3.78 -4.24 -5.76
C GLY A 108 -2.60 -4.93 -6.38
N TRP A 109 -2.29 -6.12 -5.87
CA TRP A 109 -1.29 -7.04 -6.35
C TRP A 109 -1.94 -8.39 -6.60
N MET A 110 -1.70 -8.95 -7.78
CA MET A 110 -2.16 -10.28 -8.15
C MET A 110 -0.94 -11.10 -8.54
N PHE A 111 -0.86 -12.32 -8.03
CA PHE A 111 0.21 -13.27 -8.26
C PHE A 111 -0.34 -14.51 -8.94
N GLU A 112 0.29 -14.90 -10.03
CA GLU A 112 -0.07 -16.10 -10.79
C GLU A 112 1.18 -16.95 -11.02
N PRO A 113 1.11 -18.28 -10.77
CA PRO A 113 2.17 -19.17 -11.19
C PRO A 113 2.21 -19.24 -12.72
N PHE A 114 3.41 -19.32 -13.29
CA PHE A 114 3.63 -19.35 -14.72
C PHE A 114 4.84 -20.22 -15.06
N ILE A 115 4.75 -20.99 -16.14
CA ILE A 115 5.89 -21.69 -16.72
C ILE A 115 6.20 -21.02 -18.04
N ASP A 116 7.42 -20.52 -18.20
CA ASP A 116 7.81 -19.85 -19.44
C ASP A 116 8.13 -20.84 -20.57
N SER A 117 8.45 -20.30 -21.75
CA SER A 117 8.75 -21.11 -22.94
C SER A 117 9.97 -22.02 -22.80
N LYS A 118 10.81 -21.81 -21.77
CA LYS A 118 11.99 -22.63 -21.47
C LYS A 118 11.73 -23.65 -20.36
N GLY A 119 10.50 -23.73 -19.85
CA GLY A 119 10.13 -24.63 -18.75
C GLY A 119 10.49 -24.07 -17.37
N VAL A 120 10.89 -22.80 -17.25
CA VAL A 120 11.25 -22.20 -15.96
C VAL A 120 9.99 -21.84 -15.19
N GLN A 121 9.89 -22.29 -13.93
CA GLN A 121 8.82 -21.88 -13.02
C GLN A 121 9.03 -20.44 -12.58
N CYS A 122 7.98 -19.64 -12.73
CA CYS A 122 8.00 -18.21 -12.48
C CYS A 122 6.72 -17.75 -11.79
N VAL A 123 6.77 -16.57 -11.18
CA VAL A 123 5.59 -15.86 -10.66
C VAL A 123 5.36 -14.60 -11.49
N ILE A 124 4.15 -14.45 -12.03
CA ILE A 124 3.71 -13.21 -12.65
C ILE A 124 2.99 -12.36 -11.61
N MET A 125 3.53 -11.17 -11.35
CA MET A 125 2.86 -10.14 -10.57
C MET A 125 2.27 -9.05 -11.47
N ARG A 126 0.98 -8.77 -11.28
CA ARG A 126 0.32 -7.56 -11.79
C ARG A 126 0.03 -6.65 -10.62
N ARG A 127 0.32 -5.36 -10.77
CA ARG A 127 0.10 -4.34 -9.73
C ARG A 127 -0.59 -3.11 -10.27
N PHE A 128 -1.40 -2.47 -9.44
CA PHE A 128 -1.89 -1.12 -9.66
C PHE A 128 -1.82 -0.32 -8.35
N VAL A 129 -1.67 0.98 -8.49
CA VAL A 129 -1.84 1.94 -7.40
C VAL A 129 -2.52 3.18 -7.97
N LEU A 130 -3.52 3.67 -7.28
CA LEU A 130 -4.21 4.92 -7.55
C LEU A 130 -4.29 5.68 -6.24
N SER A 131 -3.77 6.90 -6.23
CA SER A 131 -3.85 7.78 -5.06
C SER A 131 -4.61 9.05 -5.43
N ARG A 132 -5.59 9.43 -4.60
CA ARG A 132 -6.38 10.64 -4.74
C ARG A 132 -6.23 11.48 -3.48
N CYS A 133 -5.87 12.74 -3.68
CA CYS A 133 -5.74 13.70 -2.59
C CYS A 133 -6.94 14.64 -2.62
N HIS A 134 -7.82 14.52 -1.62
CA HIS A 134 -9.01 15.35 -1.46
C HIS A 134 -8.62 16.59 -0.66
N MET A 135 -8.35 17.68 -1.38
CA MET A 135 -7.99 18.97 -0.81
C MET A 135 -9.08 20.01 -1.12
N HIS A 136 -9.59 20.67 -0.09
CA HIS A 136 -10.46 21.83 -0.31
C HIS A 136 -9.61 23.02 -0.81
N GLN A 137 -9.87 23.48 -2.04
CA GLN A 137 -8.97 24.40 -2.76
C GLN A 137 -8.67 25.71 -2.03
N SER A 138 -9.61 26.19 -1.19
CA SER A 138 -9.52 27.45 -0.45
C SER A 138 -8.68 27.41 0.83
N ARG A 139 -8.19 26.23 1.27
CA ARG A 139 -7.63 26.05 2.62
C ARG A 139 -6.11 25.86 2.67
N MET A 140 -5.42 25.90 1.52
CA MET A 140 -3.95 25.81 1.47
C MET A 140 -3.36 26.84 0.52
N SER A 141 -2.28 27.50 0.93
CA SER A 141 -1.44 28.31 0.05
C SER A 141 -0.85 27.44 -1.07
N LYS A 142 -0.42 28.07 -2.16
CA LYS A 142 0.27 27.37 -3.27
C LYS A 142 1.52 26.64 -2.76
N ASP A 143 2.32 27.32 -1.94
CA ASP A 143 3.56 26.78 -1.36
C ASP A 143 3.28 25.53 -0.51
N ALA A 144 2.22 25.55 0.31
CA ALA A 144 1.87 24.40 1.13
C ALA A 144 1.43 23.19 0.27
N LYS A 145 0.75 23.44 -0.86
CA LYS A 145 0.38 22.38 -1.82
C LYS A 145 1.61 21.79 -2.50
N GLU A 146 2.55 22.64 -2.91
CA GLU A 146 3.79 22.20 -3.57
C GLU A 146 4.67 21.37 -2.64
N VAL A 147 4.81 21.79 -1.37
CA VAL A 147 5.51 21.01 -0.34
C VAL A 147 4.84 19.65 -0.13
N LEU A 148 3.50 19.61 -0.04
CA LEU A 148 2.75 18.38 0.11
C LEU A 148 2.98 17.44 -1.09
N LEU A 149 2.80 17.93 -2.32
CA LEU A 149 2.99 17.13 -3.53
C LEU A 149 4.43 16.63 -3.65
N THR A 150 5.42 17.46 -3.35
CA THR A 150 6.84 17.07 -3.34
C THR A 150 7.09 15.95 -2.33
N LYS A 151 6.60 16.10 -1.10
CA LYS A 151 6.72 15.06 -0.05
C LYS A 151 6.04 13.76 -0.48
N LEU A 152 4.84 13.83 -1.05
CA LEU A 152 4.15 12.64 -1.53
C LEU A 152 4.95 11.92 -2.62
N SER A 153 5.48 12.65 -3.60
CA SER A 153 6.34 12.08 -4.66
C SER A 153 7.58 11.41 -4.07
N GLN A 154 8.27 12.06 -3.13
CA GLN A 154 9.46 11.48 -2.47
C GLN A 154 9.12 10.18 -1.75
N VAL A 155 7.97 10.10 -1.09
CA VAL A 155 7.54 8.88 -0.41
C VAL A 155 7.21 7.77 -1.40
N PHE A 156 6.54 8.09 -2.52
CA PHE A 156 6.28 7.09 -3.56
C PHE A 156 7.58 6.51 -4.14
N GLU A 157 8.57 7.36 -4.41
CA GLU A 157 9.90 6.95 -4.87
C GLU A 157 10.64 6.10 -3.83
N ALA A 158 10.71 6.56 -2.58
CA ALA A 158 11.34 5.80 -1.50
C ALA A 158 10.70 4.41 -1.31
N ARG A 159 9.38 4.32 -1.49
CA ARG A 159 8.63 3.05 -1.39
C ARG A 159 8.94 2.11 -2.55
N LEU A 160 9.07 2.65 -3.77
CA LEU A 160 9.51 1.89 -4.94
C LEU A 160 10.94 1.39 -4.74
N GLN A 161 11.84 2.25 -4.26
CA GLN A 161 13.23 1.87 -4.01
C GLN A 161 13.33 0.79 -2.93
N ARG A 162 12.64 0.94 -1.79
CA ARG A 162 12.60 -0.09 -0.74
C ARG A 162 12.08 -1.43 -1.24
N PHE A 163 11.08 -1.39 -2.12
CA PHE A 163 10.58 -2.60 -2.77
C PHE A 163 11.67 -3.27 -3.62
N VAL A 164 12.39 -2.51 -4.45
CA VAL A 164 13.53 -3.01 -5.22
C VAL A 164 14.63 -3.58 -4.31
N ASP A 165 15.03 -2.85 -3.28
CA ASP A 165 16.09 -3.23 -2.35
C ASP A 165 15.77 -4.54 -1.63
N LEU A 166 14.52 -4.75 -1.21
CA LEU A 166 14.10 -5.97 -0.54
C LEU A 166 14.18 -7.20 -1.45
N PHE A 167 13.83 -7.06 -2.74
CA PHE A 167 14.00 -8.14 -3.72
C PHE A 167 15.48 -8.45 -3.93
N GLN A 168 16.31 -7.42 -4.12
CA GLN A 168 17.75 -7.58 -4.28
C GLN A 168 18.40 -8.24 -3.05
N SER A 169 17.98 -7.85 -1.84
CA SER A 169 18.52 -8.41 -0.58
C SER A 169 18.27 -9.91 -0.42
N ARG A 170 17.25 -10.45 -1.11
CA ARG A 170 16.89 -11.88 -1.14
C ARG A 170 17.50 -12.60 -2.35
N GLY A 171 18.39 -11.96 -3.10
CA GLY A 171 18.99 -12.51 -4.33
C GLY A 171 18.01 -12.62 -5.49
N LEU A 172 16.85 -11.96 -5.41
CA LEU A 172 15.85 -11.97 -6.46
C LEU A 172 16.17 -10.89 -7.51
N PRO A 173 15.84 -11.14 -8.80
CA PRO A 173 16.15 -10.20 -9.86
C PRO A 173 15.51 -8.83 -9.59
N PRO A 174 16.24 -7.73 -9.88
CA PRO A 174 15.69 -6.40 -9.70
C PRO A 174 14.47 -6.20 -10.59
N VAL A 175 13.50 -5.53 -10.00
CA VAL A 175 12.24 -5.21 -10.64
C VAL A 175 12.44 -4.01 -11.57
N LEU A 176 12.20 -4.22 -12.87
CA LEU A 176 11.89 -3.15 -13.84
C LEU A 176 10.37 -3.10 -14.07
#